data_AF-A0A846T237-F1
#
_entry.id   AF-A0A846T237-F1
#
_cell.length_a   1.000
_cell.length_b   1.000
_cell.length_c   1.000
_cell.angle_alpha   90.00
_cell.angle_beta   90.00
_cell.angle_gamma   90.00
#
_symmetry.space_group_name_H-M   'P 1'
#
loop_
_entity.id
_entity.type
_entity.pdbx_description
1 polymer ?
#
loop_
_entity_poly.entity_id
_entity_poly.type
_entity_poly.pdbx_seq_one_letter_code
_entity_poly.pdbx_strand_id
1 'polypeptide(L)'
;MFEGAGGAIGVDAFESASRIAAWHLSEARRFFGELALPAELADAARLDRWLIAYCQREQAPIVGKNHVRQHGPLRDGAALDAAIRELANFDRLRLGKDGKRLTLQVNPVLVTP
;
A
#
# COMPACT_ATOMS: atom_id res chain seq x y z
N MET A 1 -13.52 2.57 35.15
CA MET A 1 -12.07 2.60 35.40
C MET A 1 -11.43 1.94 34.19
N PHE A 2 -10.79 2.71 33.31
CA PHE A 2 -9.99 2.10 32.24
C PHE A 2 -8.62 1.82 32.85
N GLU A 3 -8.37 0.57 33.23
CA GLU A 3 -7.03 0.10 33.58
C GLU A 3 -6.17 0.20 32.31
N GLY A 4 -5.34 1.25 32.28
CA GLY A 4 -4.32 1.44 31.25
C GLY A 4 -3.25 0.38 31.38
N ALA A 5 -3.49 -0.78 30.78
CA ALA A 5 -2.44 -1.73 30.47
C ALA A 5 -1.49 -1.06 29.47
N GLY A 6 -0.36 -0.56 29.98
CA GLY A 6 0.80 -0.17 29.19
C GLY A 6 1.34 -1.40 28.46
N GLY A 7 0.69 -1.78 27.36
CA GLY A 7 1.26 -2.71 26.40
C GLY A 7 2.38 -1.99 25.70
N ALA A 8 3.62 -2.43 25.91
CA ALA A 8 4.77 -1.93 25.20
C ALA A 8 4.44 -1.85 23.72
N ILE A 9 4.35 -0.63 23.17
CA ILE A 9 4.26 -0.45 21.72
C ILE A 9 5.57 -1.04 21.21
N GLY A 10 5.49 -2.24 20.64
CA GLY A 10 6.66 -2.93 20.09
C GLY A 10 7.35 -1.98 19.13
N VAL A 11 8.69 -1.98 19.14
CA VAL A 11 9.48 -1.13 18.24
C VAL A 11 9.01 -1.31 16.79
N ASP A 12 8.64 -2.54 16.40
CA ASP A 12 8.05 -2.85 15.10
C ASP A 12 6.76 -2.06 14.80
N ALA A 13 5.87 -1.91 15.79
CA ALA A 13 4.63 -1.14 15.62
C ALA A 13 4.91 0.36 15.49
N PHE A 14 5.88 0.88 16.25
CA PHE A 14 6.30 2.29 16.15
C PHE A 14 7.04 2.57 14.83
N GLU A 15 7.88 1.65 14.38
CA GLU A 15 8.58 1.73 13.09
C GLU A 15 7.59 1.68 11.93
N SER A 16 6.65 0.73 11.94
CA SER A 16 5.60 0.67 10.91
C SER A 16 4.74 1.93 10.91
N ALA A 17 4.31 2.43 12.08
CA ALA A 17 3.56 3.68 12.18
C ALA A 17 4.36 4.88 11.66
N SER A 18 5.65 4.96 11.99
CA SER A 18 6.55 6.01 11.50
C SER A 18 6.76 5.92 9.99
N ARG A 19 6.88 4.72 9.42
CA ARG A 19 7.00 4.49 7.98
C ARG A 19 5.73 4.87 7.23
N ILE A 20 4.56 4.53 7.79
CA ILE A 20 3.26 4.96 7.26
C ILE A 20 3.15 6.48 7.31
N ALA A 21 3.50 7.13 8.42
CA ALA A 21 3.50 8.59 8.54
C ALA A 21 4.47 9.26 7.56
N ALA A 22 5.68 8.72 7.40
CA ALA A 22 6.67 9.20 6.45
C ALA A 22 6.18 9.04 5.01
N TRP A 23 5.48 7.95 4.70
CA TRP A 23 4.80 7.76 3.41
C TRP A 23 3.70 8.79 3.20
N HIS A 24 2.82 9.02 4.18
CA HIS A 24 1.79 10.05 4.06
C HIS A 24 2.38 11.45 3.92
N LEU A 25 3.50 11.74 4.58
CA LEU A 25 4.23 12.99 4.42
C LEU A 25 4.87 13.12 3.04
N SER A 26 5.45 12.04 2.50
CA SER A 26 6.01 12.05 1.15
C SER A 26 4.91 12.19 0.10
N GLU A 27 3.77 11.54 0.31
CA GLU A 27 2.58 11.63 -0.54
C GLU A 27 1.95 13.03 -0.47
N ALA A 28 1.90 13.66 0.70
CA ALA A 28 1.48 15.04 0.87
C ALA A 28 2.46 16.01 0.19
N ARG A 29 3.78 15.78 0.32
CA ARG A 29 4.80 16.57 -0.36
C ARG A 29 4.73 16.42 -1.89
N ARG A 30 4.29 15.28 -2.41
CA ARG A 30 4.01 15.10 -3.84
C ARG A 30 2.90 16.03 -4.34
N PHE A 31 1.89 16.29 -3.51
CA PHE A 31 0.88 17.31 -3.80
C PHE A 31 1.44 18.73 -3.71
N PHE A 32 2.49 18.95 -2.90
CA PHE A 32 3.08 20.27 -2.64
C PHE A 32 4.40 20.58 -3.37
N GLY A 33 4.87 19.72 -4.28
CA GLY A 33 5.84 20.02 -5.34
C GLY A 33 7.15 20.69 -4.94
N GLU A 34 8.25 19.92 -4.88
CA GLU A 34 9.61 20.37 -5.32
C GLU A 34 10.72 19.30 -5.21
N LEU A 35 10.44 18.11 -4.65
CA LEU A 35 11.39 16.99 -4.65
C LEU A 35 10.86 15.88 -5.55
N ALA A 36 11.51 15.68 -6.71
CA ALA A 36 11.22 14.57 -7.60
C ALA A 36 11.39 13.26 -6.82
N LEU A 37 10.27 12.60 -6.50
CA LEU A 37 10.27 11.29 -5.87
C LEU A 37 11.09 10.32 -6.74
N PRO A 38 11.88 9.41 -6.13
CA PRO A 38 12.42 8.25 -6.82
C PRO A 38 11.31 7.55 -7.63
N ALA A 39 11.63 7.11 -8.85
CA ALA A 39 10.65 6.56 -9.79
C ALA A 39 9.88 5.38 -9.17
N GLU A 40 10.55 4.57 -8.38
CA GLU A 40 10.02 3.39 -7.69
C GLU A 40 8.94 3.78 -6.67
N LEU A 41 9.15 4.86 -5.91
CA LEU A 41 8.16 5.39 -4.97
C LEU A 41 7.00 6.07 -5.71
N ALA A 42 7.30 6.75 -6.82
CA ALA A 42 6.26 7.34 -7.65
C ALA A 42 5.34 6.27 -8.27
N ASP A 43 5.89 5.13 -8.66
CA ASP A 43 5.19 3.97 -9.19
C ASP A 43 4.39 3.24 -8.11
N ALA A 44 4.98 3.02 -6.93
CA ALA A 44 4.27 2.50 -5.77
C ALA A 44 3.05 3.36 -5.41
N ALA A 45 3.19 4.69 -5.40
CA ALA A 45 2.09 5.61 -5.13
C ALA A 45 0.99 5.55 -6.21
N ARG A 46 1.37 5.42 -7.49
CA ARG A 46 0.39 5.25 -8.59
C ARG A 46 -0.40 3.95 -8.41
N LEU A 47 0.28 2.86 -8.08
CA LEU A 47 -0.33 1.56 -7.83
C LEU A 47 -1.28 1.61 -6.63
N ASP A 48 -0.85 2.22 -5.53
CA ASP A 48 -1.64 2.36 -4.31
C ASP A 48 -2.95 3.12 -4.53
N ARG A 49 -2.89 4.29 -5.18
CA ARG A 49 -4.08 5.09 -5.53
C ARG A 49 -5.04 4.29 -6.41
N TRP A 50 -4.51 3.54 -7.38
CA TRP A 50 -5.32 2.71 -8.25
C TRP A 50 -6.01 1.57 -7.50
N LEU A 51 -5.29 0.90 -6.58
CA LEU A 51 -5.82 -0.15 -5.73
C LEU A 51 -6.95 0.36 -4.84
N ILE A 52 -6.76 1.51 -4.17
CA ILE A 52 -7.79 2.13 -3.32
C ILE A 52 -9.04 2.45 -4.16
N ALA A 53 -8.88 3.10 -5.31
CA ALA A 53 -10.00 3.44 -6.19
C ALA A 53 -10.75 2.19 -6.69
N TYR A 54 -10.02 1.12 -7.03
CA TYR A 54 -10.60 -0.15 -7.42
C TYR A 54 -11.37 -0.79 -6.26
N CYS A 55 -10.78 -0.88 -5.06
CA CYS A 55 -11.43 -1.46 -3.89
C CYS A 55 -12.67 -0.69 -3.46
N GLN A 56 -12.67 0.64 -3.60
CA GLN A 56 -13.85 1.48 -3.34
C GLN A 56 -14.97 1.21 -4.36
N ARG A 57 -14.63 1.06 -5.65
CA ARG A 57 -15.62 0.82 -6.70
C ARG A 57 -16.22 -0.57 -6.65
N GLU A 58 -15.39 -1.59 -6.47
CA GLU A 58 -15.80 -3.00 -6.52
C GLU A 58 -16.19 -3.56 -5.13
N GLN A 59 -16.03 -2.77 -4.06
CA GLN A 59 -16.19 -3.19 -2.66
C GLN A 59 -15.40 -4.47 -2.31
N ALA A 60 -14.30 -4.71 -3.02
CA ALA A 60 -13.49 -5.91 -2.91
C ALA A 60 -12.08 -5.54 -2.42
N PRO A 61 -11.69 -5.90 -1.19
CA PRO A 61 -10.35 -5.59 -0.65
C PRO A 61 -9.24 -6.51 -1.21
N ILE A 62 -9.58 -7.44 -2.11
CA ILE A 62 -8.67 -8.43 -2.67
C ILE A 62 -8.67 -8.29 -4.19
N VAL A 63 -7.48 -8.10 -4.77
CA VAL A 63 -7.30 -7.93 -6.22
C VAL A 63 -6.28 -8.95 -6.73
N GLY A 64 -6.58 -9.66 -7.82
CA GLY A 64 -5.61 -10.59 -8.41
C GLY A 64 -4.43 -9.85 -9.03
N LYS A 65 -3.19 -10.33 -8.81
CA LYS A 65 -1.97 -9.72 -9.38
C LYS A 65 -2.04 -9.61 -10.92
N ASN A 66 -2.63 -10.61 -11.59
CA ASN A 66 -2.84 -10.57 -13.04
C ASN A 66 -3.81 -9.45 -13.46
N HIS A 67 -4.85 -9.18 -12.67
CA HIS A 67 -5.79 -8.10 -12.95
C HIS A 67 -5.10 -6.74 -12.81
N VAL A 68 -4.28 -6.57 -11.78
CA VAL A 68 -3.44 -5.38 -11.60
C VAL A 68 -2.45 -5.21 -12.75
N ARG A 69 -1.83 -6.28 -13.25
CA ARG A 69 -0.95 -6.20 -14.42
C ARG A 69 -1.70 -5.80 -15.70
N GLN A 70 -2.96 -6.22 -15.86
CA GLN A 70 -3.76 -5.98 -17.07
C GLN A 70 -4.42 -4.60 -17.09
N HIS A 71 -4.90 -4.14 -15.93
CA HIS A 71 -5.73 -2.92 -15.81
C HIS A 71 -5.09 -1.83 -14.95
N GLY A 72 -3.97 -2.14 -14.29
CA GLY A 72 -3.26 -1.21 -13.42
C GLY A 72 -2.39 -0.21 -14.17
N PRO A 73 -1.82 0.75 -13.43
CA PRO A 73 -1.07 1.88 -14.00
C PRO A 73 0.33 1.50 -14.48
N LEU A 74 0.86 0.34 -14.06
CA LEU A 74 2.20 -0.13 -14.37
C LEU A 74 2.12 -1.30 -15.37
N ARG A 75 2.62 -1.07 -16.59
CA ARG A 75 2.67 -2.08 -17.65
C ARG A 75 3.91 -2.98 -17.53
N ASP A 76 5.01 -2.44 -17.02
CA ASP A 76 6.24 -3.18 -16.79
C ASP A 76 6.10 -4.11 -15.58
N GLY A 77 6.42 -5.39 -15.78
CA GLY A 77 6.27 -6.41 -14.74
C GLY A 77 7.27 -6.26 -13.60
N ALA A 78 8.49 -5.79 -13.88
CA ALA A 78 9.51 -5.61 -12.86
C ALA A 78 9.21 -4.39 -11.99
N ALA A 79 8.77 -3.28 -12.61
CA ALA A 79 8.30 -2.09 -11.92
C ALA A 79 7.07 -2.38 -11.06
N LEU A 80 6.12 -3.18 -11.58
CA LEU A 80 4.96 -3.63 -10.81
C LEU A 80 5.38 -4.46 -9.59
N ASP A 81 6.32 -5.38 -9.76
CA ASP A 81 6.81 -6.22 -8.67
C ASP A 81 7.58 -5.43 -7.62
N ALA A 82 8.37 -4.43 -8.04
CA ALA A 82 9.03 -3.49 -7.14
C ALA A 82 8.00 -2.67 -6.35
N ALA A 83 7.01 -2.09 -7.03
CA ALA A 83 5.93 -1.32 -6.41
C ALA A 83 5.13 -2.15 -5.40
N ILE A 84 4.80 -3.40 -5.73
CA ILE A 84 4.11 -4.33 -4.81
C ILE A 84 4.95 -4.59 -3.57
N ARG A 85 6.27 -4.79 -3.71
CA ARG A 85 7.17 -5.00 -2.57
C ARG A 85 7.26 -3.78 -1.68
N GLU A 86 7.39 -2.59 -2.26
CA GLU A 86 7.38 -1.33 -1.51
C GLU A 86 6.09 -1.18 -0.71
N LEU A 87 4.93 -1.35 -1.36
CA LEU A 87 3.63 -1.25 -0.67
C LEU A 87 3.45 -2.32 0.43
N ALA A 88 4.02 -3.51 0.26
CA ALA A 88 4.05 -4.52 1.30
C ALA A 88 4.95 -4.13 2.48
N ASN A 89 6.11 -3.52 2.22
CA ASN A 89 7.02 -3.01 3.26
C ASN A 89 6.39 -1.89 4.09
N PHE A 90 5.45 -1.13 3.51
CA PHE A 90 4.67 -0.09 4.19
C PHE A 90 3.36 -0.60 4.81
N ASP A 91 3.13 -1.93 4.89
CA ASP A 91 1.90 -2.55 5.42
C ASP A 91 0.60 -2.08 4.70
N ARG A 92 0.73 -1.58 3.47
CA ARG A 92 -0.41 -1.09 2.67
C ARG A 92 -1.14 -2.21 1.95
N LEU A 93 -0.41 -3.25 1.57
CA LEU A 93 -0.96 -4.46 1.00
C LEU A 93 -0.24 -5.69 1.52
N ARG A 94 -0.88 -6.85 1.40
CA ARG A 94 -0.27 -8.16 1.64
C ARG A 94 -0.41 -9.04 0.41
N LEU A 95 0.64 -9.79 0.12
CA LEU A 95 0.63 -10.80 -0.92
C LEU A 95 -0.03 -12.07 -0.39
N GLY A 96 -1.19 -12.40 -0.92
CA GLY A 96 -1.89 -13.66 -0.71
C GLY A 96 -1.65 -14.65 -1.85
N LYS A 97 -1.94 -15.91 -1.57
CA LYS A 97 -2.12 -16.95 -2.59
C LYS A 97 -3.54 -17.48 -2.46
N ASP A 98 -4.29 -17.42 -3.53
CA ASP A 98 -5.58 -18.10 -3.67
C ASP A 98 -5.42 -19.25 -4.67
N GLY A 99 -5.17 -20.44 -4.13
CA GLY A 99 -4.76 -21.61 -4.89
C GLY A 99 -3.47 -21.37 -5.70
N LYS A 100 -3.59 -21.38 -7.04
CA LYS A 100 -2.48 -21.11 -7.97
C LYS A 100 -2.30 -19.62 -8.31
N ARG A 101 -3.20 -18.74 -7.85
CA ARG A 101 -3.20 -17.31 -8.21
C ARG A 101 -2.60 -16.47 -7.09
N LEU A 102 -1.77 -15.50 -7.45
CA LEU A 102 -1.29 -14.48 -6.53
C LEU A 102 -2.34 -13.37 -6.38
N THR A 103 -2.68 -13.05 -5.14
CA THR A 103 -3.64 -12.01 -4.78
C THR A 103 -2.96 -10.91 -3.98
N LEU A 104 -3.44 -9.69 -4.14
CA LEU A 104 -3.03 -8.50 -3.41
C LEU A 104 -4.19 -8.15 -2.49
N GLN A 105 -3.98 -8.24 -1.19
CA GLN A 105 -4.95 -7.88 -0.17
C GLN A 105 -4.62 -6.46 0.30
N VAL A 106 -5.47 -5.49 -0.02
CA VAL A 106 -5.27 -4.10 0.40
C VAL A 106 -5.65 -3.98 1.87
N ASN A 107 -4.87 -3.23 2.65
CA ASN A 107 -5.16 -3.00 4.05
C ASN A 107 -6.53 -2.28 4.20
N PRO A 108 -7.53 -2.89 4.88
CA PRO A 108 -8.89 -2.35 4.94
C PRO A 108 -8.99 -1.00 5.64
N VAL A 109 -8.01 -0.65 6.50
CA VAL A 109 -7.93 0.66 7.16
C VAL A 109 -7.77 1.79 6.14
N LEU A 110 -7.20 1.51 4.96
CA LEU A 110 -7.02 2.49 3.89
C LEU A 110 -8.25 2.70 3.01
N VAL A 111 -9.25 1.80 3.10
CA VAL A 111 -10.43 1.77 2.23
C VAL A 111 -11.72 2.14 2.99
N THR A 112 -11.64 2.25 4.31
CA THR A 112 -12.76 2.66 5.16
C THR A 112 -12.88 4.19 5.14
N PRO A 113 -14.07 4.77 4.90
CA PRO A 113 -14.28 6.21 4.84
C PRO A 113 -14.10 6.93 6.19
#